data_AF-A0A813Z9W5-F1
#
_entry.id   AF-A0A813Z9W5-F1
#
_cell.length_a   1.000
_cell.length_b   1.000
_cell.length_c   1.000
_cell.angle_alpha   90.00
_cell.angle_beta   90.00
_cell.angle_gamma   90.00
#
_symmetry.space_group_name_H-M   'P 1'
#
loop_
_entity.id
_entity.type
_entity.pdbx_description
1 polymer ?
#
loop_
_entity_poly.entity_id
_entity_poly.type
_entity_poly.pdbx_seq_one_letter_code
_entity_poly.pdbx_strand_id
1 'polypeptide(L)'
;MLENPNSCPEQLRQHMIERFLKSYCHYVRICSTNLDKDGRPMQDPFNDQRGRFQYASILKRLEQLKSKIEIESSNQRSDDSPANARIREIMNSTSALYSNIPSTQNESLDDIFNEDEDTNMEYS
;
A
#
# COMPACT_ATOMS: atom_id res chain seq x y z
N MET A 1 -6.16 7.49 -17.57
CA MET A 1 -6.66 6.12 -17.84
C MET A 1 -6.20 5.14 -16.77
N LEU A 2 -4.90 4.80 -16.68
CA LEU A 2 -4.41 3.84 -15.68
C LEU A 2 -4.38 4.38 -14.24
N GLU A 3 -4.39 5.70 -14.06
CA GLU A 3 -4.38 6.33 -12.73
C GLU A 3 -5.73 6.20 -12.00
N ASN A 4 -6.83 6.03 -12.74
CA ASN A 4 -8.19 5.92 -12.20
C ASN A 4 -8.76 4.52 -12.50
N PRO A 5 -8.73 3.59 -11.53
CA PRO A 5 -9.17 2.20 -11.74
C PRO A 5 -10.66 2.09 -12.13
N ASN A 6 -11.51 3.02 -11.67
CA ASN A 6 -12.94 3.02 -11.96
C ASN A 6 -13.31 3.55 -13.36
N SER A 7 -12.34 4.01 -14.15
CA SER A 7 -12.59 4.61 -15.47
C SER A 7 -12.81 3.56 -16.57
N CYS A 8 -12.56 2.28 -16.31
CA CYS A 8 -12.47 1.24 -17.32
C CYS A 8 -12.91 -0.12 -16.74
N PRO A 9 -13.64 -0.98 -17.48
CA PRO A 9 -13.95 -2.34 -17.05
C PRO A 9 -12.69 -3.14 -16.70
N GLU A 10 -12.78 -3.98 -15.66
CA GLU A 10 -11.61 -4.65 -15.06
C GLU A 10 -10.79 -5.48 -16.06
N GLN A 11 -11.45 -6.22 -16.95
CA GLN A 11 -10.79 -7.04 -17.98
C GLN A 11 -9.94 -6.18 -18.93
N LEU A 12 -10.48 -5.03 -19.35
CA LEU A 12 -9.77 -4.10 -20.22
C LEU A 12 -8.66 -3.39 -19.44
N ARG A 13 -8.90 -3.03 -18.17
CA ARG A 13 -7.88 -2.48 -17.28
C ARG A 13 -6.67 -3.41 -17.16
N GLN A 14 -6.90 -4.71 -16.95
CA GLN A 14 -5.83 -5.70 -16.85
C GLN A 14 -5.00 -5.78 -18.14
N HIS A 15 -5.66 -5.79 -19.30
CA HIS A 15 -4.97 -5.75 -20.59
C HIS A 15 -4.15 -4.47 -20.78
N MET A 16 -4.69 -3.32 -20.37
CA MET A 16 -3.99 -2.03 -20.41
C MET A 16 -2.76 -2.02 -19.49
N ILE A 17 -2.86 -2.59 -18.29
CA ILE A 17 -1.74 -2.73 -17.34
C ILE A 17 -0.64 -3.60 -17.95
N GLU A 18 -0.99 -4.77 -18.49
CA GLU A 18 -0.03 -5.67 -19.12
C GLU A 18 0.72 -4.97 -20.27
N ARG A 19 -0.02 -4.29 -21.15
CA ARG A 19 0.57 -3.55 -22.27
C ARG A 19 1.44 -2.38 -21.80
N PHE A 20 1.01 -1.69 -20.74
CA PHE A 20 1.77 -0.60 -20.13
C PHE A 20 3.11 -1.08 -19.58
N LEU A 21 3.13 -2.17 -18.81
CA LEU A 21 4.36 -2.73 -18.25
C LEU A 21 5.33 -3.17 -19.35
N LYS A 22 4.85 -3.85 -20.39
CA LYS A 22 5.66 -4.23 -21.56
C LYS A 22 6.27 -3.02 -22.27
N SER A 23 5.55 -1.91 -22.31
CA SER A 23 5.96 -0.68 -23.01
C SER A 23 6.62 0.34 -22.08
N TYR A 24 6.79 0.04 -20.79
CA TYR A 24 7.26 1.00 -19.78
C TYR A 24 8.61 1.60 -20.14
N CYS A 25 9.59 0.76 -20.48
CA CYS A 25 10.93 1.19 -20.89
C CYS A 25 10.89 2.11 -22.12
N HIS A 26 9.95 1.88 -23.04
CA HIS A 26 9.77 2.73 -24.21
C HIS A 26 9.28 4.13 -23.81
N TYR A 27 8.30 4.23 -22.91
CA TYR A 27 7.80 5.51 -22.41
C TYR A 27 8.88 6.30 -21.65
N VAL A 28 9.60 5.62 -20.75
CA VAL A 28 10.72 6.23 -20.01
C VAL A 28 11.76 6.76 -20.98
N ARG A 29 12.20 5.94 -21.94
CA ARG A 29 13.18 6.34 -22.95
C ARG A 29 12.74 7.59 -23.70
N ILE A 30 11.50 7.64 -24.21
CA ILE A 30 11.00 8.82 -24.93
C ILE A 30 11.06 10.07 -24.05
N CYS A 31 10.60 9.98 -22.81
CA CYS A 31 10.57 11.15 -21.93
C CYS A 31 11.99 11.60 -21.56
N SER A 32 12.89 10.66 -21.25
CA SER A 32 14.29 10.97 -20.96
C SER A 32 15.01 11.60 -22.15
N THR A 33 14.77 11.11 -23.38
CA THR A 33 15.40 11.68 -24.59
C THR A 33 14.90 13.06 -24.97
N ASN A 34 13.73 13.48 -24.49
CA ASN A 34 13.13 14.77 -24.82
C ASN A 34 13.10 15.72 -23.62
N LEU A 35 13.85 15.42 -22.55
CA LEU A 35 13.85 16.22 -21.33
C LEU A 35 14.35 17.66 -21.58
N ASP A 36 15.17 17.87 -22.60
CA ASP A 36 15.65 19.18 -23.07
C ASP A 36 14.51 20.09 -23.59
N LYS A 37 13.37 19.51 -23.96
CA LYS A 37 12.17 20.21 -24.42
C LYS A 37 11.20 20.53 -23.28
N ASP A 38 11.44 20.04 -22.07
CA ASP A 38 10.56 20.27 -20.93
C ASP A 38 10.32 21.77 -20.69
N GLY A 39 9.08 22.15 -20.43
CA GLY A 39 8.66 23.54 -20.26
C GLY A 39 8.57 24.37 -21.55
N ARG A 40 9.07 23.88 -22.70
CA ARG A 40 8.95 24.60 -23.98
C ARG A 40 7.50 24.56 -24.49
N PRO A 41 7.02 25.63 -25.16
CA PRO A 41 5.70 25.62 -25.78
C PRO A 41 5.65 24.59 -26.91
N MET A 42 4.55 23.85 -27.00
CA MET A 42 4.28 22.95 -28.11
C MET A 42 3.90 23.77 -29.34
N GLN A 43 4.61 23.54 -30.45
CA GLN A 43 4.28 24.13 -31.74
C GLN A 43 3.42 23.14 -32.53
N ASP A 44 2.15 23.48 -32.70
CA ASP A 44 1.25 22.74 -33.57
C ASP A 44 1.28 23.36 -34.99
N PRO A 45 1.54 22.58 -36.06
CA PRO A 45 1.49 23.08 -37.44
C PRO A 45 0.14 23.68 -37.86
N PHE A 46 -0.94 23.41 -37.13
CA PHE A 46 -2.27 23.98 -37.37
C PHE A 46 -2.58 25.19 -36.48
N ASN A 47 -1.54 25.80 -35.86
CA ASN A 47 -1.62 26.97 -34.99
C ASN A 47 -2.50 26.81 -33.73
N ASP A 48 -2.75 25.58 -33.28
CA ASP A 48 -3.50 25.33 -32.05
C ASP A 48 -2.59 25.38 -30.80
N GLN A 49 -3.08 26.00 -29.72
CA GLN A 49 -2.31 26.15 -28.49
C GLN A 49 -2.43 24.89 -27.62
N ARG A 50 -1.52 23.94 -27.79
CA ARG A 50 -1.51 22.69 -27.00
C ARG A 50 -0.96 22.83 -25.57
N GLY A 51 -0.29 23.93 -25.26
CA GLY A 51 0.38 24.16 -23.97
C GLY A 51 1.90 23.93 -24.03
N ARG A 52 2.49 23.42 -22.95
CA ARG A 52 3.94 23.19 -22.80
C ARG A 52 4.26 21.71 -22.59
N PHE A 53 5.43 21.28 -23.05
CA PHE A 53 5.95 19.95 -22.74
C PHE A 53 6.19 19.80 -21.23
N GLN A 54 5.90 18.62 -20.69
CA GLN A 54 5.98 18.29 -19.27
C GLN A 54 6.60 16.89 -19.07
N TYR A 55 7.67 16.59 -19.81
CA TYR A 55 8.36 15.30 -19.78
C TYR A 55 8.86 14.92 -18.38
N ALA A 56 9.36 15.87 -17.59
CA ALA A 56 9.82 15.58 -16.22
C ALA A 56 8.66 15.13 -15.32
N SER A 57 7.51 15.80 -15.43
CA SER A 57 6.30 15.44 -14.68
C SER A 57 5.74 14.10 -15.13
N ILE A 58 5.78 13.81 -16.44
CA ILE A 58 5.34 12.52 -16.99
C ILE A 58 6.25 11.39 -16.49
N LEU A 59 7.58 11.55 -16.46
CA LEU A 59 8.50 10.55 -15.92
C LEU A 59 8.15 10.17 -14.48
N LYS A 60 7.99 11.17 -13.61
CA LYS A 60 7.60 10.95 -12.22
C LYS A 60 6.28 10.18 -12.10
N ARG A 61 5.28 10.52 -12.92
CA ARG A 61 3.99 9.83 -12.93
C ARG A 61 4.10 8.39 -13.42
N LEU A 62 4.93 8.13 -14.43
CA LEU A 62 5.18 6.77 -14.93
C LEU A 62 5.77 5.89 -13.83
N GLU A 63 6.77 6.38 -13.10
CA GLU A 63 7.42 5.67 -12.00
C GLU A 63 6.42 5.36 -10.87
N GLN A 64 5.67 6.37 -10.44
CA GLN A 64 4.63 6.22 -9.42
C GLN A 64 3.57 5.21 -9.83
N LEU A 65 3.11 5.27 -11.08
CA LEU A 65 2.10 4.37 -11.61
C LEU A 65 2.60 2.92 -11.66
N LYS A 66 3.83 2.71 -12.12
CA LYS A 66 4.45 1.37 -12.15
C LYS A 66 4.55 0.78 -10.74
N SER A 67 5.07 1.55 -9.78
CA SER A 67 5.19 1.12 -8.38
C SER A 67 3.83 0.75 -7.79
N LYS A 68 2.80 1.57 -8.01
CA LYS A 68 1.43 1.29 -7.56
C LYS A 68 0.88 -0.02 -8.12
N ILE A 69 1.05 -0.26 -9.42
CA ILE A 69 0.61 -1.49 -10.10
C ILE A 69 1.33 -2.73 -9.52
N GLU A 70 2.64 -2.64 -9.29
CA GLU A 70 3.41 -3.75 -8.74
C GLU A 70 2.99 -4.10 -7.30
N ILE A 71 2.68 -3.08 -6.48
CA ILE A 71 2.15 -3.25 -5.11
C ILE A 71 0.74 -3.86 -5.12
N GLU A 72 -0.15 -3.39 -6.00
CA GLU A 72 -1.49 -3.97 -6.14
C GLU A 72 -1.42 -5.46 -6.53
N SER A 73 -0.48 -5.79 -7.42
CA SER A 73 -0.26 -7.16 -7.89
C SER A 73 0.30 -8.09 -6.80
N SER A 74 1.11 -7.59 -5.87
CA SER A 74 1.64 -8.39 -4.76
C SER A 74 0.59 -8.63 -3.68
N ASN A 75 -0.21 -7.63 -3.34
CA ASN A 75 -1.29 -7.73 -2.34
C ASN A 75 -2.38 -8.74 -2.73
N GLN A 76 -2.64 -8.93 -4.03
CA GLN A 76 -3.58 -9.96 -4.50
C GLN A 76 -3.05 -11.39 -4.31
N ARG A 77 -1.72 -11.60 -4.26
CA ARG A 77 -1.12 -12.94 -4.13
C ARG A 77 -1.03 -13.44 -2.69
N SER A 78 -1.12 -12.55 -1.71
CA SER A 78 -0.99 -12.90 -0.28
C SER A 78 -2.26 -13.45 0.35
N ASP A 79 -3.43 -13.29 -0.28
CA ASP A 79 -4.71 -13.63 0.37
C ASP A 79 -5.15 -15.09 0.14
N ASP A 80 -4.50 -15.80 -0.78
CA ASP A 80 -4.86 -17.16 -1.24
C ASP A 80 -3.88 -18.26 -0.77
N SER A 81 -2.99 -17.95 0.18
CA SER A 81 -2.15 -18.98 0.78
C SER A 81 -3.01 -19.88 1.70
N PRO A 82 -3.00 -21.21 1.54
CA PRO A 82 -3.75 -22.13 2.40
C PRO A 82 -3.36 -22.01 3.89
N ALA A 83 -2.16 -21.49 4.18
CA ALA A 83 -1.75 -21.15 5.54
C ALA A 83 -2.55 -19.98 6.12
N ASN A 84 -2.84 -18.94 5.32
CA ASN A 84 -3.61 -17.77 5.77
C ASN A 84 -5.09 -18.11 5.98
N ALA A 85 -5.63 -19.04 5.20
CA ALA A 85 -6.99 -19.57 5.40
C ALA A 85 -7.12 -20.30 6.76
N ARG A 86 -6.14 -21.15 7.11
CA ARG A 86 -6.10 -21.83 8.41
C ARG A 86 -5.99 -20.85 9.58
N ILE A 87 -5.17 -19.81 9.44
CA ILE A 87 -5.03 -18.79 10.49
C ILE A 87 -6.37 -18.07 10.74
N ARG A 88 -7.11 -17.71 9.69
CA ARG A 88 -8.46 -17.10 9.82
C ARG A 88 -9.46 -18.05 10.49
N GLU A 89 -9.43 -19.34 10.14
CA GLU A 89 -10.29 -20.36 10.74
C GLU A 89 -10.00 -20.56 12.24
N ILE A 90 -8.72 -20.58 12.62
CA ILE A 90 -8.29 -20.66 14.03
C ILE A 90 -8.74 -19.41 14.80
N MET A 91 -8.57 -18.22 14.23
CA MET A 91 -9.00 -16.96 14.88
C MET A 91 -10.52 -16.88 15.05
N ASN A 92 -11.30 -17.31 14.04
CA ASN A 92 -12.76 -17.33 14.13
C ASN A 92 -13.25 -18.37 15.16
N SER A 93 -12.59 -19.53 15.24
CA SER A 93 -12.92 -20.58 16.22
C SER A 93 -12.57 -20.17 17.66
N THR A 94 -11.46 -19.46 17.87
CA THR A 94 -11.03 -18.99 19.20
C THR A 94 -11.90 -17.84 19.72
N SER A 95 -12.34 -16.92 18.85
CA SER A 95 -13.24 -15.84 19.26
C SER A 95 -14.62 -16.36 19.71
N ALA A 96 -15.11 -17.46 19.14
CA ALA A 96 -16.36 -18.10 19.53
C ALA A 96 -16.29 -18.79 20.90
N LEU A 97 -15.09 -19.13 21.38
CA LEU A 97 -14.89 -19.74 22.70
C LEU A 97 -14.84 -18.70 23.83
N TYR A 98 -14.46 -17.45 23.52
CA TYR A 98 -14.38 -16.37 24.51
C TYR A 98 -15.71 -15.61 24.74
N SER A 99 -16.72 -15.76 23.87
CA SER A 99 -18.02 -15.10 24.05
C SER A 99 -18.94 -15.78 25.06
N ASN A 100 -18.56 -16.93 25.61
CA ASN A 100 -19.35 -17.69 26.59
C ASN A 100 -18.72 -17.76 27.99
N ILE A 101 -17.72 -16.91 28.28
CA ILE A 101 -17.22 -16.78 29.65
C ILE A 101 -18.24 -15.92 30.42
N PRO A 102 -18.99 -16.46 31.40
CA PRO A 102 -19.76 -15.62 32.29
C PRO A 102 -18.78 -14.66 32.96
N SER A 103 -19.11 -13.37 32.99
CA SER A 103 -18.32 -12.35 33.69
C SER A 103 -18.28 -12.69 35.18
N THR A 104 -17.37 -13.57 35.58
CA THR A 104 -16.93 -13.68 36.96
C THR A 104 -16.23 -12.37 37.27
N GLN A 105 -16.80 -11.68 38.25
CA GLN A 105 -16.34 -10.40 38.77
C GLN A 105 -14.81 -10.42 38.91
N ASN A 106 -14.17 -9.36 38.41
CA ASN A 106 -12.79 -9.05 38.72
C ASN A 106 -12.63 -9.07 40.24
N GLU A 107 -12.03 -10.12 40.78
CA GLU A 107 -11.35 -9.99 42.06
C GLU A 107 -10.12 -9.12 41.83
N SER A 108 -10.19 -7.94 42.44
CA SER A 108 -9.10 -6.97 42.59
C SER A 108 -7.79 -7.68 42.93
N LEU A 109 -6.79 -7.51 42.07
CA LEU A 109 -5.46 -8.10 42.20
C LEU A 109 -4.51 -7.11 42.90
N ASP A 110 -5.00 -6.40 43.92
CA ASP A 110 -4.27 -5.33 44.60
C ASP A 110 -3.80 -5.67 46.02
N ASP A 111 -4.10 -6.85 46.58
CA ASP A 111 -3.79 -7.17 47.99
C ASP A 111 -2.93 -8.44 48.19
N ILE A 112 -1.88 -8.62 47.38
CA ILE A 112 -0.82 -9.60 47.68
C ILE A 112 0.53 -8.92 47.49
N PHE A 113 0.89 -7.96 48.35
CA PHE A 113 2.26 -7.67 48.77
C PHE A 113 2.22 -6.47 49.72
N ASN A 114 2.14 -6.76 51.01
CA ASN A 114 2.56 -5.98 52.18
C ASN A 114 2.09 -6.82 53.37
N GLU A 115 2.95 -7.33 54.23
CA GLU A 115 3.88 -6.67 55.15
C GLU A 115 4.59 -7.87 55.86
N ASP A 116 5.90 -7.96 56.02
CA ASP A 116 6.78 -7.33 57.02
C ASP A 116 8.12 -8.11 56.88
N GLU A 117 9.33 -7.66 57.23
CA GLU A 117 9.76 -6.91 58.40
C GLU A 117 11.26 -6.54 58.19
N ASP A 118 11.61 -5.30 58.51
CA ASP A 118 12.81 -4.84 59.23
C ASP A 118 14.23 -5.36 58.89
N THR A 119 15.15 -4.45 58.54
CA THR A 119 16.09 -3.80 59.49
C THR A 119 17.31 -3.13 58.81
N ASN A 120 17.66 -1.95 59.35
CA ASN A 120 18.97 -1.28 59.43
C ASN A 120 19.67 -0.76 58.15
N MET A 121 19.80 0.57 58.02
CA MET A 121 20.92 1.40 58.55
C MET A 121 22.29 0.96 58.02
N GLU A 122 22.95 1.79 57.21
CA GLU A 122 24.09 2.60 57.70
C GLU A 122 24.56 3.66 56.67
N TYR A 123 25.02 4.78 57.21
CA TYR A 123 25.59 5.96 56.55
C TYR A 123 26.88 5.67 55.75
N SER A 124 27.06 6.37 54.62
CA SER A 124 28.17 7.32 54.37
C SER A 124 28.07 7.96 52.98
#